data_AF-A0A7H8R2V1-F1
#
_entry.id   AF-A0A7H8R2V1-F1
#
_cell.length_a   1.000
_cell.length_b   1.000
_cell.length_c   1.000
_cell.angle_alpha   90.00
_cell.angle_beta   90.00
_cell.angle_gamma   90.00
#
_symmetry.space_group_name_H-M   'P 1'
#
loop_
_entity.id
_entity.type
_entity.pdbx_description
1 polymer ?
#
loop_
_entity_poly.entity_id
_entity_poly.type
_entity_poly.pdbx_seq_one_letter_code
_entity_poly.pdbx_strand_id
1 'polypeptide(L)'
;MPDFIWPAPIKPIISEQLPATPKLTHPRIRRLWGYLHYYLRSFSETYCGWVGIPYDNQIAQLPFGLILKWSDGTRLEEVATMQVARKAGLPVPKVICYGEHPDSPHAPISILMTRLPGSELGRAYKTLSESDRNSIFEELEGYLEAIRKWKNPWGVSAFLITTLVQDGHITGFLDWESSGWYPEYWEFTTALKATRKAFWWYDFVIRLGGDAYETELDCERALTSLTSGSYYW
;
A
#
# COMPACT_ATOMS: atom_id res chain seq x y z
N MET A 1 21.24 -4.88 1.39
CA MET A 1 20.90 -4.00 2.54
C MET A 1 21.23 -4.76 3.80
N PRO A 2 21.51 -4.11 4.94
CA PRO A 2 21.47 -4.83 6.21
C PRO A 2 20.08 -5.48 6.33
N ASP A 3 20.02 -6.79 6.56
CA ASP A 3 18.81 -7.63 6.49
C ASP A 3 17.81 -7.38 7.63
N PHE A 4 17.77 -6.16 8.16
CA PHE A 4 16.80 -5.74 9.15
C PHE A 4 15.43 -5.65 8.48
N ILE A 5 14.77 -6.80 8.49
CA ILE A 5 13.40 -6.99 8.08
C ILE A 5 12.64 -7.33 9.34
N TRP A 6 11.53 -6.62 9.56
CA TRP A 6 10.65 -6.95 10.65
C TRP A 6 9.78 -8.11 10.19
N PRO A 7 9.83 -9.30 10.82
CA PRO A 7 8.94 -10.38 10.46
C PRO A 7 7.52 -9.86 10.62
N ALA A 8 6.78 -9.82 9.51
CA ALA A 8 5.35 -9.57 9.57
C ALA A 8 4.78 -10.71 10.42
N PRO A 9 4.04 -10.45 11.51
CA PRO A 9 3.25 -11.48 12.12
C PRO A 9 2.13 -11.82 11.12
N ILE A 10 2.40 -12.75 10.20
CA ILE A 10 1.39 -13.35 9.34
C ILE A 10 0.50 -14.12 10.31
N LYS A 11 -0.65 -13.54 10.64
CA LYS A 11 -1.64 -14.29 11.42
C LYS A 11 -2.25 -15.31 10.47
N PRO A 12 -2.35 -16.59 10.88
CA PRO A 12 -2.98 -17.61 10.05
C PRO A 12 -4.48 -17.34 9.80
N ILE A 13 -5.08 -16.42 10.57
CA ILE A 13 -6.49 -16.07 10.49
C ILE A 13 -6.60 -14.54 10.50
N ILE A 14 -7.15 -14.00 9.40
CA ILE A 14 -7.55 -12.59 9.28
C ILE A 14 -8.89 -12.43 10.00
N SER A 15 -9.06 -11.33 10.73
CA SER A 15 -10.35 -11.00 11.33
C SER A 15 -11.41 -10.82 10.24
N GLU A 16 -12.54 -11.52 10.33
CA GLU A 16 -13.69 -11.32 9.44
C GLU A 16 -14.49 -10.04 9.77
N GLN A 17 -14.17 -9.39 10.89
CA GLN A 17 -14.78 -8.13 11.31
C GLN A 17 -13.75 -7.00 11.27
N LEU A 18 -14.18 -5.83 10.78
CA LEU A 18 -13.36 -4.63 10.77
C LEU A 18 -13.00 -4.21 12.21
N PRO A 19 -11.72 -4.14 12.57
CA PRO A 19 -11.33 -3.58 13.85
C PRO A 19 -11.69 -2.10 13.95
N ALA A 20 -12.05 -1.63 15.15
CA ALA A 20 -12.32 -0.21 15.37
C ALA A 20 -11.15 0.68 14.95
N THR A 21 -11.45 1.75 14.20
CA THR A 21 -10.48 2.75 13.75
C THR A 21 -9.80 3.39 14.96
N PRO A 22 -8.46 3.40 15.02
CA PRO A 22 -7.74 4.00 16.12
C PRO A 22 -7.93 5.51 16.13
N LYS A 23 -7.92 6.10 17.33
CA LYS A 23 -7.90 7.56 17.46
C LYS A 23 -6.53 8.09 17.03
N LEU A 24 -6.52 9.02 16.07
CA LEU A 24 -5.30 9.68 15.63
C LEU A 24 -4.68 10.51 16.76
N THR A 25 -3.35 10.64 16.73
CA THR A 25 -2.58 11.39 17.71
C THR A 25 -2.88 12.89 17.63
N HIS A 26 -2.77 13.57 18.77
CA HIS A 26 -3.07 14.99 18.87
C HIS A 26 -2.20 15.82 17.91
N PRO A 27 -2.72 16.87 17.24
CA PRO A 27 -1.98 17.67 16.26
C PRO A 27 -0.61 18.17 16.76
N ARG A 28 -0.50 18.57 18.03
CA ARG A 28 0.79 18.99 18.63
C ARG A 28 1.86 17.89 18.62
N ILE A 29 1.46 16.63 18.86
CA ILE A 29 2.37 15.47 18.80
C ILE A 29 2.76 15.19 17.36
N ARG A 30 1.81 15.30 16.42
CA ARG A 30 2.07 15.14 14.98
C ARG A 30 3.04 16.20 14.46
N ARG A 31 2.93 17.45 14.90
CA ARG A 31 3.89 18.52 14.53
C ARG A 31 5.28 18.27 15.10
N LEU A 32 5.37 17.78 16.34
CA LEU A 32 6.65 17.36 16.93
C LEU A 32 7.31 16.27 16.09
N TRP A 33 6.56 15.23 15.71
CA TRP A 33 7.08 14.18 14.82
C TRP A 33 7.43 14.71 13.43
N GLY A 34 6.63 15.63 12.87
CA GLY A 34 6.93 16.28 11.60
C GLY A 34 8.31 16.94 11.62
N TYR A 35 8.59 17.74 12.66
CA TYR A 35 9.90 18.34 12.86
C TYR A 35 11.02 17.29 12.95
N LEU A 36 10.84 16.23 13.73
CA LEU A 36 11.83 15.15 13.82
C LEU A 36 12.04 14.41 12.48
N HIS A 37 10.99 14.24 11.69
CA HIS A 37 11.04 13.56 10.40
C HIS A 37 11.87 14.33 9.35
N TYR A 38 11.92 15.66 9.42
CA TYR A 38 12.86 16.45 8.60
C TYR A 38 14.31 16.00 8.84
N TYR A 39 14.73 15.88 10.11
CA TYR A 39 16.08 15.44 10.44
C TYR A 39 16.33 13.99 10.06
N LEU A 40 15.34 13.11 10.25
CA LEU A 40 15.46 11.70 9.83
C LEU A 40 15.65 11.59 8.32
N ARG A 41 14.95 12.40 7.52
CA ARG A 41 15.10 12.43 6.07
C ARG A 41 16.50 12.90 5.66
N SER A 42 17.00 13.98 6.22
CA SER A 42 18.38 14.43 5.96
C SER A 42 19.43 13.41 6.41
N PHE A 43 19.20 12.75 7.54
CA PHE A 43 20.05 11.66 8.01
C PHE A 43 20.03 10.45 7.05
N SER A 44 18.86 10.13 6.48
CA SER A 44 18.69 9.03 5.52
C SER A 44 19.59 9.19 4.30
N GLU A 45 19.73 10.40 3.75
CA GLU A 45 20.63 10.67 2.61
C GLU A 45 22.07 10.27 2.93
N THR A 46 22.55 10.66 4.11
CA THR A 46 23.91 10.33 4.57
C THR A 46 24.06 8.83 4.84
N TYR A 47 23.09 8.22 5.53
CA TYR A 47 23.05 6.78 5.80
C TYR A 47 23.06 5.96 4.52
N CYS A 48 22.24 6.32 3.54
CA CYS A 48 22.18 5.67 2.23
C CYS A 48 23.55 5.69 1.53
N GLY A 49 24.25 6.83 1.58
CA GLY A 49 25.61 6.96 1.09
C GLY A 49 26.60 6.05 1.81
N TRP A 50 26.51 5.93 3.14
CA TRP A 50 27.38 5.05 3.93
C TRP A 50 27.23 3.57 3.62
N VAL A 51 25.99 3.10 3.39
CA VAL A 51 25.70 1.69 3.14
C VAL A 51 25.60 1.33 1.65
N GLY A 52 25.80 2.30 0.76
CA GLY A 52 25.83 2.10 -0.69
C GLY A 52 24.46 1.77 -1.31
N ILE A 53 23.39 2.37 -0.82
CA ILE A 53 22.02 2.20 -1.37
C ILE A 53 21.50 3.50 -1.98
N PRO A 54 20.64 3.44 -3.01
CA PRO A 54 20.06 4.64 -3.59
C PRO A 54 19.17 5.36 -2.57
N TYR A 55 19.39 6.67 -2.44
CA TYR A 55 18.51 7.55 -1.68
C TYR A 55 17.28 7.89 -2.50
N ASP A 56 16.12 7.84 -1.85
CA ASP A 56 14.82 8.20 -2.42
C ASP A 56 14.18 9.24 -1.50
N ASN A 57 13.76 10.36 -2.11
CA ASN A 57 13.18 11.50 -1.40
C ASN A 57 11.75 11.23 -0.90
N GLN A 58 11.05 10.27 -1.50
CA GLN A 58 9.70 9.87 -1.12
C GLN A 58 9.72 8.69 -0.14
N ILE A 59 10.72 7.81 -0.24
CA ILE A 59 10.87 6.61 0.59
C ILE A 59 12.28 6.61 1.20
N ALA A 60 12.47 7.42 2.24
CA ALA A 60 13.76 7.57 2.92
C ALA A 60 14.09 6.33 3.77
N GLN A 61 15.20 5.67 3.45
CA GLN A 61 15.64 4.46 4.11
C GLN A 61 16.44 4.78 5.38
N LEU A 62 16.14 4.10 6.48
CA LEU A 62 16.75 4.33 7.78
C LEU A 62 17.37 3.03 8.33
N PRO A 63 18.30 3.12 9.30
CA PRO A 63 18.82 1.98 10.04
C PRO A 63 17.72 1.13 10.68
N PHE A 64 18.06 -0.11 11.04
CA PHE A 64 17.17 -1.04 11.76
C PHE A 64 15.88 -1.41 11.00
N GLY A 65 15.91 -1.33 9.67
CA GLY A 65 14.77 -1.72 8.85
C GLY A 65 13.62 -0.73 8.96
N LEU A 66 13.91 0.55 9.18
CA LEU A 66 12.91 1.61 9.22
C LEU A 66 12.84 2.32 7.87
N ILE A 67 11.63 2.77 7.54
CA ILE A 67 11.33 3.55 6.34
C ILE A 67 10.54 4.78 6.76
N LEU A 68 10.96 5.94 6.26
CA LEU A 68 10.19 7.17 6.33
C LEU A 68 9.56 7.44 4.96
N LYS A 69 8.25 7.19 4.84
CA LYS A 69 7.47 7.58 3.65
C LYS A 69 7.04 9.04 3.79
N TRP A 70 7.33 9.83 2.77
CA TRP A 70 6.95 11.23 2.68
C TRP A 70 6.78 11.65 1.22
N SER A 71 5.60 11.38 0.68
CA SER A 71 5.24 11.63 -0.72
C SER A 71 3.98 12.49 -0.84
N ASP A 72 3.69 12.94 -2.07
CA ASP A 72 2.55 13.81 -2.36
C ASP A 72 1.18 13.14 -2.08
N GLY A 73 1.13 11.82 -2.00
CA GLY A 73 -0.05 11.02 -1.67
C GLY A 73 -0.20 10.65 -0.20
N THR A 74 0.82 10.90 0.64
CA THR A 74 0.81 10.43 2.03
C THR A 74 -0.20 11.22 2.87
N ARG A 75 -1.17 10.54 3.49
CA ARG A 75 -2.27 11.17 4.26
C ARG A 75 -2.53 10.49 5.61
N LEU A 76 -3.39 11.08 6.44
CA LEU A 76 -3.75 10.51 7.75
C LEU A 76 -4.61 9.24 7.62
N GLU A 77 -5.38 9.17 6.54
CA GLU A 77 -6.22 8.06 6.15
C GLU A 77 -5.37 6.81 5.90
N GLU A 78 -4.20 6.96 5.27
CA GLU A 78 -3.22 5.88 5.08
C GLU A 78 -2.75 5.32 6.42
N VAL A 79 -2.43 6.20 7.37
CA VAL A 79 -2.03 5.80 8.73
C VAL A 79 -3.13 5.03 9.44
N ALA A 80 -4.35 5.56 9.45
CA ALA A 80 -5.48 4.94 10.12
C ALA A 80 -5.79 3.56 9.50
N THR A 81 -5.78 3.47 8.18
CA THR A 81 -6.05 2.25 7.44
C THR A 81 -4.98 1.19 7.70
N MET A 82 -3.70 1.53 7.64
CA MET A 82 -2.62 0.59 7.97
C MET A 82 -2.74 0.06 9.40
N GLN A 83 -3.11 0.91 10.35
CA GLN A 83 -3.30 0.48 11.74
C GLN A 83 -4.49 -0.49 11.89
N VAL A 84 -5.59 -0.24 11.17
CA VAL A 84 -6.76 -1.14 11.13
C VAL A 84 -6.40 -2.47 10.45
N ALA A 85 -5.80 -2.42 9.26
CA ALA A 85 -5.32 -3.58 8.51
C ALA A 85 -4.39 -4.46 9.34
N ARG A 86 -3.41 -3.85 10.01
CA ARG A 86 -2.48 -4.57 10.89
C ARG A 86 -3.19 -5.23 12.06
N LYS A 87 -4.16 -4.54 12.67
CA LYS A 87 -4.95 -5.09 13.78
C LYS A 87 -5.82 -6.26 13.33
N ALA A 88 -6.33 -6.20 12.09
CA ALA A 88 -7.09 -7.28 11.46
C ALA A 88 -6.22 -8.50 11.12
N GLY A 89 -4.89 -8.35 11.09
CA GLY A 89 -3.95 -9.44 10.83
C GLY A 89 -3.31 -9.40 9.44
N LEU A 90 -3.56 -8.36 8.64
CA LEU A 90 -2.94 -8.21 7.33
C LEU A 90 -1.43 -7.94 7.46
N PRO A 91 -0.61 -8.49 6.55
CA PRO A 91 0.82 -8.20 6.50
C PRO A 91 1.05 -6.79 5.98
N VAL A 92 1.06 -5.80 6.87
CA VAL A 92 1.29 -4.39 6.53
C VAL A 92 2.41 -3.79 7.40
N PRO A 93 3.05 -2.70 6.96
CA PRO A 93 4.04 -2.00 7.77
C PRO A 93 3.48 -1.65 9.15
N LYS A 94 4.30 -1.81 10.20
CA LYS A 94 3.98 -1.28 11.52
C LYS A 94 4.27 0.22 11.51
N VAL A 95 3.23 1.04 11.63
CA VAL A 95 3.38 2.47 11.89
C VAL A 95 4.03 2.67 13.27
N ILE A 96 5.20 3.32 13.29
CA ILE A 96 5.92 3.69 14.51
C ILE A 96 5.45 5.07 14.99
N CYS A 97 5.51 6.06 14.10
CA CYS A 97 4.98 7.39 14.32
C CYS A 97 4.71 8.08 12.98
N TYR A 98 4.02 9.22 13.01
CA TYR A 98 3.68 10.00 11.83
C TYR A 98 3.64 11.49 12.17
N GLY A 99 4.13 12.29 11.24
CA GLY A 99 4.34 13.72 11.38
C GLY A 99 3.42 14.54 10.48
N GLU A 100 3.01 15.72 10.93
CA GLU A 100 2.28 16.71 10.13
C GLU A 100 3.21 17.84 9.70
N HIS A 101 3.06 18.27 8.44
CA HIS A 101 3.88 19.29 7.78
C HIS A 101 2.99 20.38 7.19
N PRO A 102 2.56 21.37 7.99
CA PRO A 102 1.65 22.42 7.53
C PRO A 102 2.22 23.25 6.35
N ASP A 103 3.54 23.40 6.30
CA ASP A 103 4.24 24.18 5.29
C ASP A 103 4.51 23.40 4.00
N SER A 104 4.07 22.13 3.92
CA SER A 104 4.24 21.25 2.76
C SER A 104 2.88 20.71 2.30
N PRO A 105 2.04 21.56 1.67
CA PRO A 105 0.66 21.20 1.34
C PRO A 105 0.54 20.00 0.39
N HIS A 106 1.55 19.77 -0.46
CA HIS A 106 1.59 18.62 -1.36
C HIS A 106 1.88 17.31 -0.62
N ALA A 107 2.69 17.34 0.44
CA ALA A 107 3.08 16.18 1.24
C ALA A 107 2.85 16.46 2.75
N PRO A 108 1.58 16.59 3.18
CA PRO A 108 1.21 17.12 4.49
C PRO A 108 1.50 16.15 5.64
N ILE A 109 1.70 14.86 5.34
CA ILE A 109 1.96 13.81 6.31
C ILE A 109 3.22 13.04 5.92
N SER A 110 3.98 12.62 6.92
CA SER A 110 5.06 11.66 6.77
C SER A 110 4.88 10.52 7.76
N ILE A 111 5.25 9.30 7.37
CA ILE A 111 5.01 8.09 8.14
C ILE A 111 6.32 7.36 8.35
N LEU A 112 6.72 7.20 9.61
CA LEU A 112 7.81 6.31 10.00
C LEU A 112 7.24 4.93 10.29
N MET A 113 7.73 3.93 9.58
CA MET A 113 7.21 2.56 9.65
C MET A 113 8.30 1.50 9.45
N THR A 114 7.96 0.26 9.78
CA THR A 114 8.85 -0.88 9.55
C THR A 114 8.87 -1.28 8.08
N ARG A 115 10.05 -1.61 7.56
CA ARG A 115 10.22 -2.32 6.29
C ARG A 115 9.64 -3.72 6.37
N LEU A 116 8.98 -4.13 5.29
CA LEU A 116 8.55 -5.50 5.04
C LEU A 116 9.54 -6.24 4.13
N PRO A 117 9.62 -7.58 4.23
CA PRO A 117 10.44 -8.40 3.34
C PRO A 117 9.93 -8.39 1.90
N GLY A 118 10.78 -8.83 0.97
CA GLY A 118 10.38 -9.14 -0.40
C GLY A 118 10.53 -8.00 -1.39
N SER A 119 10.00 -8.25 -2.58
CA SER A 119 10.03 -7.32 -3.71
C SER A 119 8.64 -7.15 -4.29
N GLU A 120 8.39 -6.03 -4.96
CA GLU A 120 7.11 -5.77 -5.62
C GLU A 120 6.77 -6.90 -6.59
N LEU A 121 5.55 -7.45 -6.48
CA LEU A 121 5.05 -8.53 -7.32
C LEU A 121 5.25 -8.22 -8.80
N GLY A 122 4.98 -6.98 -9.22
CA GLY A 122 5.15 -6.57 -10.62
C GLY A 122 6.58 -6.68 -11.16
N ARG A 123 7.60 -6.55 -10.29
CA ARG A 123 9.00 -6.72 -10.66
C ARG A 123 9.41 -8.19 -10.65
N ALA A 124 8.92 -8.97 -9.68
CA ALA A 124 9.25 -10.37 -9.51
C ALA A 124 8.47 -11.33 -10.42
N TYR A 125 7.29 -10.93 -10.92
CA TYR A 125 6.32 -11.86 -11.52
C TYR A 125 6.91 -12.76 -12.63
N LYS A 126 7.75 -12.16 -13.50
CA LYS A 126 8.37 -12.87 -14.62
C LYS A 126 9.38 -13.93 -14.19
N THR A 127 10.02 -13.76 -13.04
CA THR A 127 11.02 -14.71 -12.52
C THR A 127 10.42 -15.79 -11.64
N LEU A 128 9.17 -15.62 -11.19
CA LEU A 128 8.45 -16.62 -10.39
C LEU A 128 8.08 -17.84 -11.22
N SER A 129 8.15 -19.02 -10.59
CA SER A 129 7.65 -20.27 -11.17
C SER A 129 6.12 -20.27 -11.23
N GLU A 130 5.55 -21.21 -11.98
CA GLU A 130 4.08 -21.35 -12.05
C GLU A 130 3.47 -21.71 -10.70
N SER A 131 4.14 -22.57 -9.91
CA SER A 131 3.71 -22.91 -8.55
C SER A 131 3.71 -21.69 -7.62
N ASP A 132 4.75 -20.84 -7.70
CA ASP A 132 4.82 -19.63 -6.88
C ASP A 132 3.71 -18.65 -7.24
N ARG A 133 3.44 -18.48 -8.54
CA ARG A 133 2.35 -17.60 -9.01
C ARG A 133 0.98 -18.09 -8.54
N ASN A 134 0.77 -19.40 -8.52
CA ASN A 134 -0.48 -19.99 -8.00
C ASN A 134 -0.60 -19.81 -6.49
N SER A 135 0.47 -20.04 -5.73
CA SER A 135 0.49 -19.79 -4.27
C SER A 135 0.16 -18.32 -3.95
N ILE A 136 0.79 -17.37 -4.65
CA ILE A 136 0.51 -15.93 -4.49
C ILE A 136 -0.94 -15.60 -4.86
N PHE A 137 -1.48 -16.21 -5.91
CA PHE A 137 -2.87 -16.02 -6.31
C PHE A 137 -3.82 -16.48 -5.21
N GLU A 138 -3.66 -17.71 -4.71
CA GLU A 138 -4.50 -18.28 -3.64
C GLU A 138 -4.43 -17.45 -2.35
N GLU A 139 -3.23 -16.99 -1.97
CA GLU A 139 -3.07 -16.11 -0.81
C GLU A 139 -3.81 -14.77 -1.02
N LEU A 140 -3.60 -14.13 -2.17
CA LEU A 140 -4.23 -12.84 -2.46
C LEU A 140 -5.76 -12.96 -2.47
N GLU A 141 -6.29 -14.00 -3.13
CA GLU A 141 -7.72 -14.31 -3.13
C GLU A 141 -8.26 -14.44 -1.71
N GLY A 142 -7.58 -15.22 -0.85
CA GLY A 142 -7.96 -15.36 0.56
C GLY A 142 -7.92 -14.04 1.34
N TYR A 143 -6.92 -13.18 1.10
CA TYR A 143 -6.86 -11.85 1.70
C TYR A 143 -8.04 -10.97 1.25
N LEU A 144 -8.35 -10.96 -0.05
CA LEU A 144 -9.45 -10.17 -0.62
C LEU A 144 -10.81 -10.66 -0.11
N GLU A 145 -11.04 -11.98 -0.04
CA GLU A 145 -12.26 -12.54 0.53
C GLU A 145 -12.47 -12.13 1.99
N ALA A 146 -11.42 -12.18 2.81
CA ALA A 146 -11.49 -11.78 4.22
C ALA A 146 -11.81 -10.28 4.37
N ILE A 147 -11.21 -9.44 3.54
CA ILE A 147 -11.43 -8.01 3.51
C ILE A 147 -12.85 -7.67 3.04
N ARG A 148 -13.36 -8.35 2.01
CA ARG A 148 -14.73 -8.15 1.48
C ARG A 148 -15.82 -8.48 2.51
N LYS A 149 -15.53 -9.36 3.48
CA LYS A 149 -16.46 -9.68 4.59
C LYS A 149 -16.62 -8.54 5.61
N TRP A 150 -15.74 -7.53 5.61
CA TRP A 150 -15.79 -6.44 6.58
C TRP A 150 -17.04 -5.59 6.41
N LYS A 151 -18.05 -5.84 7.27
CA LYS A 151 -19.29 -5.06 7.31
C LYS A 151 -19.00 -3.58 7.52
N ASN A 152 -19.48 -2.75 6.62
CA ASN A 152 -19.48 -1.30 6.76
C ASN A 152 -20.84 -0.70 6.34
N PRO A 153 -21.17 0.53 6.77
CA PRO A 153 -22.46 1.17 6.48
C PRO A 153 -22.75 1.43 5.00
N TRP A 154 -21.72 1.42 4.15
CA TRP A 154 -21.74 1.75 2.71
C TRP A 154 -21.42 0.56 1.80
N GLY A 155 -21.39 -0.66 2.35
CA GLY A 155 -21.44 -1.92 1.61
C GLY A 155 -20.10 -2.48 1.14
N VAL A 156 -19.12 -1.66 0.70
CA VAL A 156 -17.94 -2.20 0.00
C VAL A 156 -16.65 -1.45 0.27
N SER A 157 -15.52 -2.18 0.33
CA SER A 157 -14.15 -1.64 0.39
C SER A 157 -13.43 -1.87 -0.92
N ALA A 158 -12.64 -0.89 -1.37
CA ALA A 158 -11.64 -1.12 -2.40
C ALA A 158 -10.29 -0.62 -1.91
N PHE A 159 -9.25 -1.42 -2.20
CA PHE A 159 -7.88 -1.11 -1.82
C PHE A 159 -7.00 -1.15 -3.07
N LEU A 160 -6.35 -0.04 -3.38
CA LEU A 160 -5.18 -0.09 -4.24
C LEU A 160 -4.03 -0.59 -3.36
N ILE A 161 -3.49 -1.77 -3.66
CA ILE A 161 -2.43 -2.35 -2.83
C ILE A 161 -1.24 -2.72 -3.69
N THR A 162 -0.07 -2.21 -3.31
CA THR A 162 1.19 -2.72 -3.82
C THR A 162 1.56 -3.98 -3.03
N THR A 163 1.58 -5.13 -3.70
CA THR A 163 1.89 -6.43 -3.08
C THR A 163 3.39 -6.72 -3.11
N LEU A 164 3.97 -7.03 -1.96
CA LEU A 164 5.32 -7.55 -1.82
C LEU A 164 5.30 -9.08 -1.73
N VAL A 165 6.24 -9.71 -2.41
CA VAL A 165 6.40 -11.17 -2.42
C VAL A 165 7.84 -11.58 -2.16
N GLN A 166 7.99 -12.73 -1.50
CA GLN A 166 9.25 -13.40 -1.29
C GLN A 166 9.02 -14.91 -1.29
N ASP A 167 9.85 -15.66 -2.00
CA ASP A 167 9.83 -17.14 -1.99
C ASP A 167 8.44 -17.74 -2.29
N GLY A 168 7.67 -17.13 -3.20
CA GLY A 168 6.33 -17.59 -3.59
C GLY A 168 5.21 -17.26 -2.60
N HIS A 169 5.47 -16.40 -1.62
CA HIS A 169 4.50 -16.00 -0.59
C HIS A 169 4.35 -14.47 -0.52
N ILE A 170 3.16 -14.00 -0.14
CA ILE A 170 2.88 -12.59 0.11
C ILE A 170 3.48 -12.21 1.46
N THR A 171 4.38 -11.23 1.43
CA THR A 171 5.06 -10.72 2.63
C THR A 171 4.55 -9.37 3.08
N GLY A 172 3.80 -8.66 2.22
CA GLY A 172 3.40 -7.30 2.51
C GLY A 172 2.41 -6.67 1.56
N PHE A 173 1.63 -5.76 2.11
CA PHE A 173 0.72 -4.87 1.40
C PHE A 173 1.07 -3.41 1.73
N LEU A 174 1.34 -2.62 0.69
CA LEU A 174 1.72 -1.19 0.79
C LEU A 174 0.70 -0.28 0.09
N ASP A 175 0.93 1.04 0.20
CA ASP A 175 0.21 2.12 -0.49
C ASP A 175 -1.29 2.23 -0.18
N TRP A 176 -1.60 2.29 1.12
CA TRP A 176 -2.97 2.40 1.62
C TRP A 176 -3.60 3.81 1.46
N GLU A 177 -2.96 4.71 0.72
CA GLU A 177 -3.36 6.12 0.56
C GLU A 177 -4.69 6.30 -0.18
N SER A 178 -5.02 5.37 -1.09
CA SER A 178 -6.27 5.39 -1.85
C SER A 178 -7.33 4.44 -1.28
N SER A 179 -7.12 3.95 -0.06
CA SER A 179 -8.05 3.02 0.59
C SER A 179 -9.31 3.74 1.01
N GLY A 180 -10.46 3.15 0.70
CA GLY A 180 -11.73 3.73 1.09
C GLY A 180 -12.90 2.78 0.87
N TRP A 181 -14.09 3.28 1.22
CA TRP A 181 -15.34 2.58 0.97
C TRP A 181 -15.83 2.95 -0.43
N TYR A 182 -15.50 2.12 -1.40
CA TYR A 182 -15.87 2.26 -2.81
C TYR A 182 -16.65 1.03 -3.26
N PRO A 183 -17.52 1.14 -4.27
CA PRO A 183 -18.20 -0.03 -4.85
C PRO A 183 -17.21 -1.14 -5.27
N GLU A 184 -17.69 -2.39 -5.30
CA GLU A 184 -16.86 -3.58 -5.53
C GLU A 184 -16.06 -3.52 -6.84
N TYR A 185 -16.67 -2.99 -7.90
CA TYR A 185 -16.00 -2.83 -9.18
C TYR A 185 -14.72 -1.98 -9.08
N TRP A 186 -14.63 -1.05 -8.13
CA TRP A 186 -13.52 -0.08 -8.05
C TRP A 186 -12.16 -0.75 -7.81
N GLU A 187 -12.14 -1.87 -7.09
CA GLU A 187 -10.92 -2.68 -6.89
C GLU A 187 -10.37 -3.18 -8.22
N PHE A 188 -11.24 -3.69 -9.08
CA PHE A 188 -10.88 -4.25 -10.38
C PHE A 188 -10.60 -3.17 -11.42
N THR A 189 -11.49 -2.18 -11.53
CA THR A 189 -11.37 -1.14 -12.55
C THR A 189 -10.14 -0.27 -12.31
N THR A 190 -9.82 0.05 -11.04
CA THR A 190 -8.59 0.78 -10.69
C THR A 190 -7.35 -0.04 -11.00
N ALA A 191 -7.32 -1.34 -10.67
CA ALA A 191 -6.19 -2.22 -10.98
C ALA A 191 -5.96 -2.39 -12.50
N LEU A 192 -7.01 -2.32 -13.30
CA LEU A 192 -6.98 -2.43 -14.76
C LEU A 192 -6.88 -1.09 -15.51
N LYS A 193 -7.01 0.05 -14.81
CA LYS A 193 -7.18 1.40 -15.39
C LYS A 193 -6.13 1.75 -16.44
N ALA A 194 -4.86 1.56 -16.10
CA ALA A 194 -3.71 1.83 -16.98
C ALA A 194 -3.15 0.57 -17.65
N THR A 195 -3.81 -0.58 -17.45
CA THR A 195 -3.30 -1.89 -17.85
C THR A 195 -3.77 -2.26 -19.24
N ARG A 196 -2.84 -2.70 -20.10
CA ARG A 196 -3.15 -3.25 -21.43
C ARG A 196 -3.65 -4.68 -21.30
N LYS A 197 -4.61 -5.09 -22.14
CA LYS A 197 -5.18 -6.45 -22.14
C LYS A 197 -4.13 -7.56 -22.31
N ALA A 198 -3.03 -7.30 -23.02
CA ALA A 198 -1.95 -8.26 -23.25
C ALA A 198 -0.93 -8.37 -22.10
N PHE A 199 -1.12 -7.63 -21.00
CA PHE A 199 -0.23 -7.65 -19.86
C PHE A 199 -0.69 -8.71 -18.86
N TRP A 200 0.25 -9.47 -18.28
CA TRP A 200 -0.06 -10.58 -17.35
C TRP A 200 -0.96 -10.16 -16.17
N TRP A 201 -0.85 -8.91 -15.72
CA TRP A 201 -1.67 -8.37 -14.64
C TRP A 201 -3.16 -8.31 -15.03
N TYR A 202 -3.46 -8.11 -16.31
CA TYR A 202 -4.82 -8.15 -16.81
C TYR A 202 -5.43 -9.54 -16.57
N ASP A 203 -4.78 -10.59 -17.07
CA ASP A 203 -5.25 -11.97 -16.88
C ASP A 203 -5.34 -12.35 -15.41
N PHE A 204 -4.40 -11.87 -14.60
CA PHE A 204 -4.38 -12.10 -13.16
C PHE A 204 -5.58 -11.48 -12.44
N VAL A 205 -5.90 -10.21 -12.71
CA VAL A 205 -7.02 -9.50 -12.10
C VAL A 205 -8.36 -10.00 -12.63
N ILE A 206 -8.44 -10.37 -13.91
CA ILE A 206 -9.62 -11.03 -14.48
C ILE A 206 -9.91 -12.34 -13.75
N ARG A 207 -8.88 -13.17 -13.49
CA ARG A 207 -9.03 -14.42 -12.73
C ARG A 207 -9.54 -14.22 -11.29
N LEU A 208 -9.32 -13.05 -10.69
CA LEU A 208 -9.83 -12.69 -9.35
C LEU A 208 -11.32 -12.24 -9.34
N GLY A 209 -12.00 -12.27 -10.49
CA GLY A 209 -13.39 -11.85 -10.66
C GLY A 209 -13.56 -10.50 -11.36
N GLY A 210 -12.51 -9.97 -11.99
CA GLY A 210 -12.57 -8.68 -12.69
C GLY A 210 -13.40 -8.71 -13.98
N ASP A 211 -13.69 -9.90 -14.52
CA ASP A 211 -14.56 -10.09 -15.69
C ASP A 211 -16.00 -9.64 -15.43
N ALA A 212 -16.46 -9.68 -14.18
CA ALA A 212 -17.78 -9.21 -13.80
C ALA A 212 -17.99 -7.70 -14.03
N TYR A 213 -16.90 -6.92 -14.17
CA TYR A 213 -16.92 -5.46 -14.21
C TYR A 213 -16.31 -4.86 -15.49
N GLU A 214 -16.35 -5.61 -16.61
CA GLU A 214 -15.82 -5.12 -17.89
C GLU A 214 -16.52 -3.83 -18.37
N THR A 215 -17.83 -3.71 -18.12
CA THR A 215 -18.61 -2.53 -18.53
C THR A 215 -18.18 -1.29 -17.75
N GLU A 216 -18.00 -1.43 -16.43
CA GLU A 216 -17.53 -0.38 -15.54
C GLU A 216 -16.09 0.03 -15.88
N LEU A 217 -15.23 -0.94 -16.22
CA LEU A 217 -13.85 -0.67 -16.67
C LEU A 217 -13.83 0.14 -17.96
N ASP A 218 -14.69 -0.19 -18.92
CA ASP A 218 -14.80 0.55 -20.18
C ASP A 218 -15.30 1.99 -19.93
N CYS A 219 -16.26 2.17 -19.02
CA CYS A 219 -16.70 3.49 -18.57
C CYS A 219 -15.56 4.29 -17.93
N GLU A 220 -14.77 3.67 -17.04
CA GLU A 220 -13.66 4.35 -16.37
C GLU A 220 -12.53 4.73 -17.35
N ARG A 221 -12.22 3.86 -18.31
CA ARG A 221 -11.24 4.17 -19.39
C ARG A 221 -11.70 5.32 -20.25
N ALA A 222 -12.98 5.33 -20.63
CA ALA A 222 -13.58 6.44 -21.38
C ALA A 222 -13.47 7.74 -20.57
N LEU A 223 -13.88 7.74 -19.31
CA LEU A 223 -13.79 8.89 -18.40
C LEU A 223 -12.34 9.40 -18.26
N THR A 224 -11.38 8.48 -18.08
CA THR A 224 -9.96 8.81 -17.95
C THR A 224 -9.41 9.45 -19.22
N SER A 225 -9.79 8.95 -20.40
CA SER A 225 -9.38 9.53 -21.69
C SER A 225 -9.92 10.94 -21.91
N LEU A 226 -11.10 11.24 -21.36
CA LEU A 226 -11.73 12.56 -21.45
C LEU A 226 -11.15 13.55 -20.43
N THR A 227 -10.73 13.06 -19.26
CA THR A 227 -10.24 13.88 -18.15
C THR A 227 -8.72 13.97 -18.07
N SER A 228 -7.95 13.14 -18.79
CA SER A 228 -6.49 13.16 -18.75
C SER A 228 -5.87 14.51 -19.14
N GLY A 229 -6.57 15.30 -19.98
CA GLY A 229 -6.16 16.67 -20.33
C GLY A 229 -6.44 17.72 -19.26
N SER A 230 -7.31 17.42 -18.29
CA SER A 230 -7.69 18.32 -17.19
C SER A 230 -6.89 18.10 -15.89
N TYR A 231 -5.84 17.28 -15.93
CA TYR A 231 -4.89 17.12 -14.82
C TYR A 231 -3.60 17.97 -15.00
N TYR A 232 -3.51 18.73 -16.10
CA TYR A 232 -2.44 19.70 -16.32
C TYR A 232 -2.93 21.10 -15.94
N TRP A 233 -2.55 21.57 -14.75
CA TRP A 233 -2.56 22.98 -14.36
C TRP A 233 -1.28 23.30 -13.59
#